data_AF-A0A0M3JMI8-F1
#
_entry.id   AF-A0A0M3JMI8-F1
#
_cell.length_a   1.000
_cell.length_b   1.000
_cell.length_c   1.000
_cell.angle_alpha   90.00
_cell.angle_beta   90.00
_cell.angle_gamma   90.00
#
_symmetry.space_group_name_H-M   'P 1'
#
loop_
_entity.id
_entity.type
_entity.pdbx_description
1 polymer ?
#
loop_
_entity_poly.entity_id
_entity_poly.type
_entity_poly.pdbx_seq_one_letter_code
_entity_poly.pdbx_strand_id
1 'polypeptide(L)' 'MVYELDRYNVPLMIFSAGVGNIIDSFMQQKFGEIPKNVHIVSNMMLFDEKVRNLFRD' A
#
# COMPACT_ATOMS: atom_id res chain seq x y z
N MET A 1 1.41 17.40 0.45
CA MET A 1 2.60 16.84 -0.20
C MET A 1 2.22 15.72 -1.17
N VAL A 2 1.75 14.55 -0.72
CA VAL A 2 1.37 13.42 -1.62
C VAL A 2 0.34 13.84 -2.69
N TYR A 3 -0.75 14.50 -2.29
CA TYR A 3 -1.77 15.00 -3.23
C TYR A 3 -1.28 16.03 -4.24
N GLU A 4 -0.29 16.86 -3.86
CA GLU A 4 0.26 17.85 -4.79
C GLU A 4 1.12 17.14 -5.84
N LEU A 5 1.90 16.14 -5.44
CA LEU A 5 2.67 15.32 -6.38
C LEU A 5 1.73 14.58 -7.35
N ASP A 6 0.61 14.06 -6.86
CA ASP A 6 -0.41 13.41 -7.71
C ASP A 6 -1.05 14.41 -8.69
N ARG A 7 -1.45 15.60 -8.21
CA ARG A 7 -1.99 16.68 -9.06
C ARG A 7 -1.07 17.07 -10.21
N TYR A 8 0.24 17.10 -9.96
CA TYR A 8 1.25 17.43 -10.98
C TYR A 8 1.76 16.21 -11.75
N ASN A 9 1.18 15.02 -11.55
CA ASN A 9 1.61 13.75 -12.15
C ASN A 9 3.10 13.44 -11.93
N VAL A 10 3.63 13.83 -10.77
CA VAL A 10 5.02 13.55 -10.39
C VAL A 10 5.07 12.14 -9.80
N PRO A 11 5.86 11.19 -10.37
CA PRO A 11 5.98 9.85 -9.81
C PRO A 11 6.58 9.89 -8.40
N LEU A 12 5.96 9.17 -7.47
CA LEU A 12 6.41 9.04 -6.09
C LEU A 12 6.72 7.58 -5.78
N MET A 13 7.99 7.28 -5.48
CA MET A 13 8.42 5.96 -5.02
C MET A 13 8.64 5.98 -3.51
N ILE A 14 7.92 5.12 -2.80
CA ILE A 14 8.14 4.84 -1.38
C ILE A 14 8.96 3.56 -1.30
N PHE A 15 10.24 3.69 -0.96
CA PHE A 15 11.13 2.54 -0.73
C PHE A 15 11.35 2.38 0.78
N SER A 16 10.81 1.30 1.34
CA SER A 16 10.86 1.02 2.77
C SER A 16 11.40 -0.38 3.05
N ALA A 17 12.15 -0.52 4.14
CA ALA A 17 12.53 -1.84 4.69
C ALA A 17 11.48 -2.40 5.67
N GLY A 18 10.39 -1.65 5.91
CA GLY A 18 9.28 -2.06 6.77
C GLY A 18 8.34 -3.09 6.13
N VAL A 19 7.12 -3.21 6.66
CA VAL A 19 6.11 -4.13 6.15
C VAL A 19 5.14 -3.39 5.21
N GLY A 20 5.14 -3.75 3.93
CA GLY A 20 4.39 -3.07 2.88
C GLY A 20 2.88 -3.07 3.08
N ASN A 21 2.27 -4.18 3.50
CA ASN A 21 0.81 -4.24 3.73
C ASN A 21 0.33 -3.24 4.80
N ILE A 22 1.18 -2.93 5.78
CA ILE A 22 0.87 -1.93 6.82
C ILE A 22 0.94 -0.52 6.22
N ILE A 23 1.92 -0.26 5.36
CA ILE A 23 2.03 1.01 4.62
C ILE A 23 0.81 1.19 3.71
N ASP A 24 0.43 0.15 2.95
CA ASP A 24 -0.76 0.18 2.08
C ASP A 24 -2.02 0.49 2.89
N SER A 25 -2.21 -0.20 4.01
CA SER A 25 -3.37 -0.01 4.89
C SER A 25 -3.41 1.42 5.45
N PHE A 26 -2.25 1.95 5.88
CA PHE A 26 -2.15 3.33 6.35
C PHE A 26 -2.49 4.33 5.25
N MET A 27 -1.96 4.13 4.03
CA MET A 27 -2.22 5.01 2.89
C MET A 27 -3.71 5.02 2.53
N GLN A 28 -4.35 3.85 2.47
CA GLN A 28 -5.79 3.73 2.23
C GLN A 28 -6.62 4.43 3.32
N GLN A 29 -6.30 4.22 4.60
CA GLN A 29 -7.03 4.89 5.70
C GLN A 29 -6.83 6.41 5.68
N LYS A 30 -5.63 6.88 5.31
CA LYS A 30 -5.29 8.30 5.33
C LYS A 30 -5.87 9.06 4.14
N PHE A 31 -5.92 8.43 2.97
CA PHE A 31 -6.22 9.07 1.69
C PHE A 31 -7.48 8.53 0.99
N GLY A 32 -8.15 7.53 1.57
CA GLY A 32 -9.31 6.84 0.97
C GLY A 32 -8.90 5.81 -0.09
N GLU A 33 -7.92 6.16 -0.91
CA GLU A 33 -7.25 5.28 -1.87
C GLU A 33 -5.77 5.64 -1.97
N ILE A 34 -4.96 4.73 -2.52
CA ILE A 34 -3.56 5.04 -2.81
C ILE A 34 -3.53 5.84 -4.12
N PRO A 35 -2.97 7.07 -4.14
CA PRO A 35 -2.87 7.87 -5.36
C PRO A 35 -2.11 7.13 -6.46
N LYS A 36 -2.53 7.31 -7.72
CA LYS A 36 -2.03 6.53 -8.86
C LYS A 36 -0.56 6.75 -9.18
N ASN A 37 -0.04 7.92 -8.81
CA ASN A 37 1.37 8.26 -8.97
C ASN A 37 2.30 7.61 -7.93
N VAL A 38 1.75 6.88 -6.95
CA VAL A 38 2.52 6.26 -5.86
C VAL A 38 2.86 4.81 -6.18
N HIS A 39 4.13 4.46 -6.04
CA HIS A 39 4.64 3.09 -6.09
C HIS A 39 5.33 2.74 -4.77
N ILE A 40 4.96 1.61 -4.16
CA ILE A 40 5.53 1.15 -2.89
C ILE A 40 6.40 -0.09 -3.15
N VAL A 41 7.65 -0.01 -2.73
CA VAL A 41 8.61 -1.12 -2.72
C VAL A 41 8.97 -1.40 -1.27
N SER A 42 8.58 -2.57 -0.78
CA SER A 42 8.70 -2.95 0.62
C SER A 42 8.63 -4.48 0.81
N ASN A 43 8.83 -4.95 2.04
CA ASN A 43 8.61 -6.36 2.36
C ASN A 43 7.11 -6.65 2.50
N MET A 44 6.55 -7.43 1.58
CA MET A 44 5.14 -7.81 1.59
C MET A 44 4.92 -9.10 2.39
N MET A 45 3.87 -9.13 3.22
CA MET A 45 3.40 -10.34 3.87
C MET A 45 2.84 -11.30 2.83
N LEU A 46 3.26 -12.56 2.91
CA LEU A 46 2.67 -13.66 2.16
C LEU A 46 1.57 -14.29 3.01
N PHE A 47 0.34 -14.32 2.51
CA PHE A 47 -0.78 -14.99 3.18
C PHE A 47 -1.10 -16.29 2.46
N ASP A 48 -1.11 -17.41 3.18
CA ASP A 48 -1.55 -18.70 2.63
C ASP A 48 -3.07 -18.69 2.41
N GLU A 49 -3.50 -18.87 1.16
CA GLU A 49 -4.92 -18.92 0.80
C GLU A 49 -5.68 -20.06 1.49
N LYS A 50 -5.01 -21.17 1.82
CA LYS A 50 -5.64 -22.31 2.52
C LYS A 50 -6.10 -21.92 3.92
N VAL A 51 -5.30 -21.11 4.62
CA VAL A 51 -5.62 -20.62 5.97
C VAL A 51 -6.78 -19.63 5.90
N ARG A 52 -6.85 -18.80 4.85
CA ARG A 52 -7.89 -17.77 4.70
C ARG A 52 -9.29 -18.34 4.50
N ASN A 53 -9.41 -19.52 3.90
CA ASN A 53 -10.70 -20.20 3.73
C ASN A 53 -11.15 -20.92 5.01
N LEU A 54 -10.23 -21.27 5.91
CA LEU A 54 -10.55 -21.95 7.18
C LEU A 54 -11.25 -21.04 8.21
N PHE A 55 -11.11 -19.71 8.07
CA PHE A 55 -11.70 -18.70 8.97
C PHE A 55 -12.91 -17.98 8.35
N ARG A 56 -13.43 -18.48 7.23
CA ARG A 56 -14.59 -17.91 6.52
C ARG A 56 -15.87 -18.75 6.62
N ASP A 57 -15.82 -19.89 7.31
CA ASP A 57 -16.97 -20.77 7.60
C ASP A 57 -17.54 -20.52 9.01
#